data_AF-A0AAV2SKM1-F1
#
_entry.id   AF-A0AAV2SKM1-F1
#
_cell.length_a   1.000
_cell.length_b   1.000
_cell.length_c   1.000
_cell.angle_alpha   90.00
_cell.angle_beta   90.00
_cell.angle_gamma   90.00
#
_symmetry.space_group_name_H-M   'P 1'
#
loop_
_entity.id
_entity.type
_entity.pdbx_description
1 polymer ?
#
loop_
_entity_poly.entity_id
_entity_poly.type
_entity_poly.pdbx_seq_one_letter_code
_entity_poly.pdbx_strand_id
1 'polypeptide(L)'
;CMAQCPLCGVICSRTIAHPGEDHTAPSHYIRGLQGGYTSDTKELWLESCNEKVAGNEHFRNTKTDMKIVKYKDYRSVNDSYASWSIVADTSHGHSLYWKWVFAKFTEQLVKYWSNSGNKIKCTKIPSKWKNITEEEVDESIRIMFQ
;
A
#
# COMPACT_ATOMS: atom_id res chain seq x y z
N CYS A 1 7.36 -17.25 5.91
CA CYS A 1 8.00 -15.96 6.24
C CYS A 1 6.97 -15.05 6.91
N MET A 2 7.31 -14.33 7.97
CA MET A 2 6.40 -13.37 8.64
C MET A 2 6.85 -11.91 8.46
N ALA A 3 7.82 -11.68 7.57
CA ALA A 3 8.26 -10.32 7.27
C ALA A 3 7.12 -9.52 6.65
N GLN A 4 7.00 -8.25 7.04
CA GLN A 4 6.03 -7.30 6.51
C GLN A 4 6.72 -6.22 5.70
N CYS A 5 6.07 -5.78 4.62
CA CYS A 5 6.54 -4.69 3.80
C CYS A 5 6.60 -3.42 4.67
N PRO A 6 7.76 -2.77 4.79
CA PRO A 6 7.89 -1.62 5.70
C PRO A 6 7.11 -0.39 5.21
N LEU A 7 6.64 -0.41 3.96
CA LEU A 7 5.82 0.64 3.38
C LEU A 7 4.32 0.42 3.65
N CYS A 8 3.77 -0.76 3.38
CA CYS A 8 2.31 -0.99 3.47
C CYS A 8 1.87 -2.12 4.40
N GLY A 9 2.80 -2.82 5.05
CA GLY A 9 2.50 -3.88 6.01
C GLY A 9 2.09 -5.23 5.40
N VAL A 10 2.01 -5.36 4.06
CA VAL A 10 1.70 -6.66 3.44
C VAL A 10 2.72 -7.72 3.85
N ILE A 11 2.24 -8.93 4.12
CA ILE A 11 3.07 -10.07 4.53
C ILE A 11 3.75 -10.69 3.30
N CYS A 12 4.99 -11.13 3.47
CA CYS A 12 5.75 -11.82 2.44
C CYS A 12 5.00 -13.07 1.93
N SER A 13 5.02 -13.27 0.60
CA SER A 13 4.33 -14.39 -0.08
C SER A 13 4.90 -15.77 0.26
N ARG A 14 6.17 -15.84 0.70
CA ARG A 14 6.83 -17.10 1.02
C ARG A 14 6.30 -17.66 2.35
N THR A 15 5.86 -18.91 2.36
CA THR A 15 5.35 -19.59 3.56
C THR A 15 6.46 -19.97 4.54
N ILE A 16 7.66 -20.30 4.06
CA ILE A 16 8.84 -20.65 4.87
C ILE A 16 9.85 -19.49 4.97
N ALA A 17 10.87 -19.60 5.81
CA ALA A 17 11.97 -18.63 5.85
C ALA A 17 12.90 -18.83 4.64
N HIS A 18 13.43 -17.75 4.09
CA HIS A 18 14.24 -17.74 2.86
C HIS A 18 15.39 -16.72 2.97
N PRO A 19 16.39 -16.97 3.84
CA PRO A 19 17.48 -16.03 4.07
C PRO A 19 18.28 -15.77 2.79
N GLY A 20 18.67 -14.52 2.57
CA GLY A 20 19.44 -14.12 1.38
C GLY A 20 18.60 -13.81 0.14
N GLU A 21 17.29 -14.06 0.15
CA GLU A 21 16.36 -13.66 -0.91
C GLU A 21 15.51 -12.46 -0.48
N ASP A 22 15.23 -11.57 -1.44
CA ASP A 22 14.31 -10.44 -1.23
C ASP A 22 12.90 -10.93 -0.89
N HIS A 23 12.23 -10.24 0.05
CA HIS A 23 10.82 -10.40 0.30
C HIS A 23 9.99 -9.80 -0.84
N THR A 24 8.95 -10.52 -1.24
CA THR A 24 7.99 -10.09 -2.26
C THR A 24 6.57 -10.33 -1.78
N ALA A 25 5.62 -9.66 -2.42
CA ALA A 25 4.19 -9.95 -2.30
C ALA A 25 3.55 -9.78 -3.69
N PRO A 26 2.59 -10.63 -4.08
CA PRO A 26 1.91 -10.51 -5.38
C PRO A 26 1.09 -9.23 -5.48
N SER A 27 0.65 -8.68 -4.35
CA SER A 27 -0.05 -7.41 -4.30
C SER A 27 0.21 -6.67 -2.99
N HIS A 28 0.63 -5.42 -3.10
CA HIS A 28 0.81 -4.53 -1.97
C HIS A 28 -0.50 -3.80 -1.62
N TYR A 29 -0.72 -3.56 -0.33
CA TYR A 29 -1.88 -2.83 0.15
C TYR A 29 -1.87 -1.37 -0.32
N ILE A 30 -3.07 -0.82 -0.52
CA ILE A 30 -3.24 0.63 -0.68
C ILE A 30 -2.71 1.32 0.58
N ARG A 31 -1.86 2.34 0.39
CA ARG A 31 -1.16 3.00 1.50
C ARG A 31 -2.10 3.65 2.52
N GLY A 32 -3.26 4.12 2.11
CA GLY A 32 -4.27 4.67 3.03
C GLY A 32 -4.84 3.64 4.02
N LEU A 33 -4.74 2.32 3.73
CA LEU A 33 -5.13 1.28 4.71
C LEU A 33 -4.28 1.34 5.97
N GLN A 34 -3.01 1.73 5.83
CA GLN A 34 -2.06 1.93 6.92
C GLN A 34 -1.97 3.40 7.38
N GLY A 35 -3.01 4.20 7.08
CA GLY A 35 -3.08 5.59 7.54
C GLY A 35 -2.15 6.53 6.78
N GLY A 36 -1.68 6.15 5.58
CA GLY A 36 -0.98 7.07 4.69
C GLY A 36 -1.92 8.16 4.19
N TYR A 37 -1.56 9.44 4.39
CA TYR A 37 -2.34 10.58 3.94
C TYR A 37 -1.46 11.76 3.51
N THR A 38 -2.00 12.64 2.67
CA THR A 38 -1.35 13.88 2.25
C THR A 38 -1.35 14.89 3.39
N SER A 39 -0.17 15.37 3.80
CA SER A 39 -0.01 16.18 5.01
C SER A 39 -0.86 17.47 5.01
N ASP A 40 -1.01 18.11 3.85
CA ASP A 40 -1.70 19.40 3.73
C ASP A 40 -3.22 19.21 3.74
N THR A 41 -3.72 18.24 2.97
CA THR A 41 -5.15 18.04 2.75
C THR A 41 -5.77 17.04 3.72
N LYS A 42 -4.95 16.24 4.41
CA LYS A 42 -5.38 15.09 5.25
C LYS A 42 -6.19 14.04 4.48
N GLU A 43 -6.04 13.98 3.15
CA GLU A 43 -6.66 12.98 2.29
C GLU A 43 -5.88 11.66 2.34
N LEU A 44 -6.56 10.54 2.60
CA LEU A 44 -5.95 9.21 2.52
C LEU A 44 -5.43 8.93 1.10
N TRP A 45 -4.26 8.30 1.03
CA TRP A 45 -3.66 7.86 -0.23
C TRP A 45 -4.39 6.64 -0.79
N LEU A 46 -4.54 6.64 -2.11
CA LEU A 46 -5.23 5.58 -2.84
C LEU A 46 -4.24 4.64 -3.55
N GLU A 47 -2.99 5.04 -3.67
CA GLU A 47 -1.98 4.30 -4.40
C GLU A 47 -1.33 3.21 -3.52
N SER A 48 -1.00 2.09 -4.17
CA SER A 48 -0.19 1.00 -3.63
C SER A 48 1.30 1.35 -3.58
N CYS A 49 2.12 0.48 -2.98
CA CYS A 49 3.58 0.66 -3.02
C CYS A 49 4.13 0.63 -4.45
N ASN A 50 3.61 -0.22 -5.32
CA ASN A 50 4.05 -0.37 -6.71
C ASN A 50 3.87 0.94 -7.49
N GLU A 51 2.68 1.55 -7.37
CA GLU A 51 2.36 2.83 -8.00
C GLU A 51 3.22 3.96 -7.43
N LYS A 52 3.40 4.02 -6.10
CA LYS A 52 4.26 5.01 -5.46
C LYS A 52 5.73 4.89 -5.92
N VAL A 53 6.25 3.67 -6.03
CA VAL A 53 7.63 3.39 -6.50
C VAL A 53 7.81 3.73 -7.98
N ALA A 54 6.78 3.55 -8.80
CA ALA A 54 6.80 3.96 -10.21
C ALA A 54 6.71 5.48 -10.40
N GLY A 55 6.14 6.20 -9.44
CA GLY A 55 6.01 7.65 -9.45
C GLY A 55 7.25 8.40 -8.97
N ASN A 56 7.12 9.73 -8.86
CA ASN A 56 8.13 10.64 -8.31
C ASN A 56 7.75 11.15 -6.90
N GLU A 57 6.88 10.42 -6.21
CA GLU A 57 6.39 10.81 -4.89
C GLU A 57 7.43 10.51 -3.80
N HIS A 58 7.22 11.12 -2.64
CA HIS A 58 8.12 11.01 -1.50
C HIS A 58 7.36 10.52 -0.27
N PHE A 59 8.07 9.88 0.65
CA PHE A 59 7.59 9.52 1.97
C PHE A 59 8.58 9.98 3.04
N ARG A 60 8.07 10.11 4.26
CA ARG A 60 8.85 10.32 5.47
C ARG A 60 8.17 9.60 6.61
N ASN A 61 8.93 8.93 7.46
CA ASN A 61 8.42 8.30 8.66
C ASN A 61 9.56 8.14 9.69
N THR A 62 9.26 7.49 10.80
CA THR A 62 10.25 7.24 11.86
C THR A 62 11.41 6.37 11.40
N LYS A 63 11.24 5.52 10.36
CA LYS A 63 12.31 4.69 9.79
C LYS A 63 13.23 5.47 8.87
N THR A 64 12.82 6.64 8.38
CA THR A 64 13.65 7.56 7.58
C THR A 64 14.27 8.67 8.43
N ASP A 65 14.23 8.59 9.76
CA ASP A 65 14.54 9.69 10.68
C ASP A 65 13.80 10.99 10.31
N MET A 66 12.56 10.87 9.84
CA MET A 66 11.75 11.96 9.32
C MET A 66 12.32 12.69 8.10
N LYS A 67 13.40 12.19 7.49
CA LYS A 67 13.93 12.67 6.21
C LYS A 67 12.98 12.31 5.08
N ILE A 68 12.91 13.19 4.09
CA ILE A 68 12.13 13.00 2.87
C ILE A 68 12.91 12.05 1.95
N VAL A 69 12.30 10.92 1.61
CA VAL A 69 12.89 9.89 0.73
C VAL A 69 11.93 9.65 -0.44
N LYS A 70 12.47 9.53 -1.66
CA LYS A 70 11.66 9.15 -2.82
C LYS A 70 11.25 7.70 -2.70
N TYR A 71 10.02 7.38 -3.08
CA TYR A 71 9.55 5.99 -3.05
C TYR A 71 10.42 5.05 -3.86
N LYS A 72 10.89 5.45 -5.04
CA LYS A 72 11.82 4.64 -5.85
C LYS A 72 13.17 4.35 -5.18
N ASP A 73 13.57 5.17 -4.21
CA ASP A 73 14.84 5.04 -3.49
C ASP A 73 14.64 4.35 -2.12
N TYR A 74 13.48 3.71 -1.89
CA TYR A 74 13.11 3.13 -0.58
C TYR A 74 14.16 2.17 -0.02
N ARG A 75 14.84 1.40 -0.88
CA ARG A 75 15.89 0.45 -0.46
C ARG A 75 17.08 1.11 0.24
N SER A 76 17.29 2.42 0.08
CA SER A 76 18.36 3.16 0.74
C SER A 76 18.09 3.49 2.21
N VAL A 77 16.89 3.23 2.73
CA VAL A 77 16.47 3.67 4.06
C VAL A 77 17.16 2.87 5.18
N ASN A 78 17.09 1.54 5.13
CA ASN A 78 17.77 0.61 6.03
C ASN A 78 17.59 -0.83 5.52
N ASP A 79 18.21 -1.80 6.20
CA ASP A 79 18.18 -3.22 5.85
C ASP A 79 16.76 -3.78 5.66
N SER A 80 15.81 -3.36 6.49
CA SER A 80 14.41 -3.81 6.39
C SER A 80 13.71 -3.31 5.13
N TYR A 81 14.12 -2.16 4.58
CA TYR A 81 13.61 -1.69 3.29
C TYR A 81 14.40 -2.30 2.14
N ALA A 82 15.71 -2.45 2.29
CA ALA A 82 16.59 -3.04 1.29
C ALA A 82 16.22 -4.49 0.96
N SER A 83 15.73 -5.24 1.96
CA SER A 83 15.34 -6.65 1.86
C SER A 83 13.99 -6.90 1.18
N TRP A 84 13.31 -5.88 0.64
CA TRP A 84 12.05 -6.02 -0.08
C TRP A 84 12.24 -5.69 -1.56
N SER A 85 11.66 -6.49 -2.44
CA SER A 85 11.55 -6.19 -3.87
C SER A 85 10.14 -5.77 -4.24
N ILE A 86 9.98 -4.47 -4.49
CA ILE A 86 8.71 -3.85 -4.90
C ILE A 86 8.85 -3.44 -6.35
N VAL A 87 8.11 -4.10 -7.22
CA VAL A 87 8.14 -3.82 -8.66
C VAL A 87 7.45 -2.48 -8.92
N ALA A 88 8.15 -1.56 -9.59
CA ALA A 88 7.54 -0.33 -10.10
C ALA A 88 6.48 -0.70 -11.13
N ASP A 89 5.20 -0.45 -10.84
CA ASP A 89 4.13 -0.72 -11.78
C ASP A 89 3.00 0.30 -11.64
N THR A 90 2.59 0.87 -12.77
CA THR A 90 1.44 1.76 -12.91
C THR A 90 0.27 1.09 -13.61
N SER A 91 0.38 -0.20 -13.95
CA SER A 91 -0.70 -0.96 -14.53
C SER A 91 -1.89 -0.90 -13.56
N HIS A 92 -3.03 -0.47 -14.06
CA HIS A 92 -4.24 -0.35 -13.24
C HIS A 92 -4.74 -1.72 -12.72
N GLY A 93 -4.07 -2.82 -13.12
CA GLY A 93 -4.35 -4.21 -12.74
C GLY A 93 -3.95 -4.59 -11.32
N HIS A 94 -3.27 -3.71 -10.57
CA HIS A 94 -2.96 -4.00 -9.15
C HIS A 94 -4.25 -4.01 -8.31
N SER A 95 -4.62 -5.25 -7.94
CA SER A 95 -5.66 -5.73 -7.03
C SER A 95 -6.96 -4.93 -6.99
N LEU A 96 -7.91 -5.30 -7.84
CA LEU A 96 -9.31 -4.89 -7.69
C LEU A 96 -9.82 -5.25 -6.29
N TYR A 97 -9.33 -6.35 -5.71
CA TYR A 97 -9.59 -6.70 -4.32
C TYR A 97 -9.21 -5.57 -3.34
N TRP A 98 -7.97 -5.06 -3.35
CA TRP A 98 -7.59 -3.99 -2.41
C TRP A 98 -8.35 -2.68 -2.65
N LYS A 99 -8.67 -2.38 -3.92
CA LYS A 99 -9.51 -1.21 -4.28
C LYS A 99 -10.93 -1.35 -3.74
N TRP A 100 -11.51 -2.54 -3.86
CA TRP A 100 -12.82 -2.89 -3.31
C TRP A 100 -12.81 -2.84 -1.78
N VAL A 101 -11.80 -3.44 -1.12
CA VAL A 101 -11.64 -3.38 0.34
C VAL A 101 -11.57 -1.92 0.79
N PHE A 102 -10.73 -1.12 0.15
CA PHE A 102 -10.59 0.29 0.50
C PHE A 102 -11.92 1.05 0.36
N ALA A 103 -12.61 0.90 -0.77
CA ALA A 103 -13.88 1.58 -1.03
C ALA A 103 -14.99 1.13 -0.08
N LYS A 104 -15.07 -0.17 0.21
CA LYS A 104 -16.06 -0.76 1.10
C LYS A 104 -15.88 -0.33 2.55
N PHE A 105 -14.63 -0.15 2.99
CA PHE A 105 -14.30 0.19 4.38
C PHE A 105 -13.85 1.65 4.58
N THR A 106 -14.09 2.53 3.62
CA THR A 106 -13.57 3.92 3.66
C THR A 106 -14.03 4.69 4.89
N GLU A 107 -15.32 4.61 5.24
CA GLU A 107 -15.85 5.37 6.37
C GLU A 107 -15.24 4.91 7.69
N GLN A 108 -15.05 3.60 7.84
CA GLN A 108 -14.38 2.99 8.99
C GLN A 108 -12.91 3.40 9.06
N LEU A 109 -12.20 3.40 7.92
CA LEU A 109 -10.80 3.84 7.83
C LEU A 109 -10.65 5.32 8.21
N VAL A 110 -11.50 6.19 7.66
CA VAL A 110 -11.48 7.63 7.97
C VAL A 110 -11.73 7.86 9.46
N LYS A 111 -12.71 7.17 10.04
CA LYS A 111 -13.00 7.24 11.48
C LYS A 111 -11.82 6.74 12.32
N TYR A 112 -11.29 5.57 11.99
CA TYR A 112 -10.18 4.94 12.72
C TYR A 112 -8.95 5.85 12.74
N TRP A 113 -8.53 6.33 11.57
CA TRP A 113 -7.34 7.19 11.47
C TRP A 113 -7.59 8.60 12.02
N SER A 114 -8.84 9.07 12.06
CA SER A 114 -9.16 10.36 12.70
C SER A 114 -9.00 10.36 14.22
N ASN A 115 -9.12 9.18 14.87
CA ASN A 115 -8.90 9.04 16.30
C ASN A 115 -7.45 9.32 16.72
N SER A 116 -6.51 9.39 15.77
CA SER A 116 -5.12 9.79 16.00
C SER A 116 -4.92 11.30 16.23
N GLY A 117 -6.00 12.09 16.26
CA GLY A 117 -5.97 13.55 16.43
C GLY A 117 -5.85 14.34 15.12
N ASN A 118 -5.72 13.66 13.99
CA ASN A 118 -5.77 14.28 12.66
C ASN A 118 -7.19 14.23 12.11
N LYS A 119 -7.70 15.31 11.53
CA LYS A 119 -9.02 15.29 10.84
C LYS A 119 -8.88 14.65 9.46
N ILE A 120 -8.71 13.33 9.42
CA ILE A 120 -8.52 12.55 8.20
C ILE A 120 -9.80 12.58 7.37
N LYS A 121 -9.65 12.56 6.04
CA LYS A 121 -10.74 12.44 5.09
C LYS A 121 -10.36 11.58 3.91
N CYS A 122 -11.37 11.15 3.16
CA CYS A 122 -11.16 10.48 1.88
C CYS A 122 -12.30 10.87 0.94
N THR A 123 -12.07 11.92 0.15
CA THR A 123 -13.09 12.48 -0.76
C THR A 123 -12.89 12.09 -2.21
N LYS A 124 -11.71 11.54 -2.54
CA LYS A 124 -11.26 11.31 -3.92
C LYS A 124 -11.40 9.87 -4.41
N ILE A 125 -12.19 9.04 -3.73
CA ILE A 125 -12.36 7.64 -4.14
C ILE A 125 -13.05 7.59 -5.49
N PRO A 126 -12.44 6.96 -6.50
CA PRO A 126 -13.06 6.81 -7.81
C PRO A 126 -14.38 6.05 -7.73
N SER A 127 -15.43 6.54 -8.40
CA SER A 127 -16.73 5.84 -8.46
C SER A 127 -16.59 4.40 -8.97
N LYS A 128 -15.64 4.15 -9.88
CA LYS A 128 -15.32 2.81 -10.36
C LYS A 128 -14.95 1.83 -9.25
N TRP A 129 -14.32 2.28 -8.15
CA TRP A 129 -13.97 1.40 -7.04
C TRP A 129 -15.18 1.01 -6.19
N LYS A 130 -16.19 1.88 -6.13
CA LYS A 130 -17.44 1.63 -5.41
C LYS A 130 -18.35 0.64 -6.16
N ASN A 131 -18.09 0.45 -7.46
CA ASN A 131 -18.88 -0.39 -8.35
C ASN A 131 -18.17 -1.69 -8.74
N ILE A 132 -17.04 -2.03 -8.11
CA ILE A 132 -16.35 -3.31 -8.37
C ILE A 132 -17.26 -4.44 -7.87
N THR A 133 -17.54 -5.42 -8.74
CA THR A 133 -18.41 -6.55 -8.40
C THR A 133 -17.67 -7.64 -7.61
N GLU A 134 -18.39 -8.53 -6.95
CA GLU A 134 -17.78 -9.66 -6.24
C GLU A 134 -17.07 -10.61 -7.22
N GLU A 135 -17.61 -10.80 -8.43
CA GLU A 135 -16.98 -11.61 -9.47
C GLU A 135 -15.64 -11.01 -9.95
N GLU A 136 -15.58 -9.69 -10.12
CA GLU A 136 -14.32 -9.00 -10.45
C GLU A 136 -13.29 -9.12 -9.33
N VAL A 137 -13.74 -9.09 -8.07
CA VAL A 137 -12.88 -9.31 -6.91
C VAL A 137 -12.36 -10.74 -6.88
N ASP A 138 -13.22 -11.74 -7.05
CA ASP A 138 -12.85 -13.15 -7.02
C ASP A 138 -11.83 -13.48 -8.12
N GLU A 139 -12.04 -12.99 -9.34
CA GLU A 139 -11.09 -13.16 -10.43
C GLU A 139 -9.76 -12.46 -10.13
N SER A 140 -9.81 -11.24 -9.57
CA SER A 140 -8.60 -10.54 -9.15
C SER A 140 -7.83 -11.30 -8.06
N ILE A 141 -8.51 -11.96 -7.12
CA ILE A 141 -7.86 -12.80 -6.10
C ILE A 141 -7.21 -14.01 -6.75
N ARG A 142 -7.90 -14.70 -7.66
CA ARG A 142 -7.36 -15.86 -8.38
C ARG A 142 -6.08 -15.52 -9.12
N ILE A 143 -6.04 -14.40 -9.84
CA ILE A 143 -4.85 -13.96 -10.58
C ILE A 143 -3.68 -13.64 -9.64
N MET A 144 -3.93 -13.08 -8.46
CA MET A 144 -2.86 -12.74 -7.49
C MET A 144 -2.18 -13.96 -6.85
N PHE A 145 -2.86 -15.11 -6.80
CA PHE A 145 -2.39 -16.31 -6.09
C PHE A 145 -2.19 -17.52 -7.01
N GLN A 146 -2.17 -17.31 -8.33
CA GLN A 146 -1.66 -18.28 -9.32
C GLN A 146 -0.13 -18.27 -9.37
#